data_AF-A0A913X4K1-F1
#
_entry.id   AF-A0A913X4K1-F1
#
_cell.length_a   1.000
_cell.length_b   1.000
_cell.length_c   1.000
_cell.angle_alpha   90.00
_cell.angle_beta   90.00
_cell.angle_gamma   90.00
#
_symmetry.space_group_name_H-M   'P 1'
#
loop_
_entity.id
_entity.type
_entity.pdbx_description
1 polymer ?
#
loop_
_entity_poly.entity_id
_entity_poly.type
_entity_poly.pdbx_seq_one_letter_code
_entity_poly.pdbx_strand_id
1 'polypeptide(L)'
;MTLKYPHYVPCMRKASNPETRRKMEYAFNRRCFEENTKILEELVDLRQKMAHLLGYSTHANYILEMRMAKNAKAVADFLSALSTKLEPLLQDELKVLLQLKQEECKSLGYDFDGKINAWDMRYYMSMVEEKNYSVDHEKLKEYFPLDVVTKGLLDIYQELLGLVFEEIQNPHVWHKDVQLFSVKDKASSAIIGYFYLDLFPREGKFSHAACFGLKPGCLRSDGKRQVNISAMEANFTQPTEDKPSLLTHNEVSSTRTEWRPADITKKGCTHLVQSSCDLRSNKL
;
A
#
# COMPACT_ATOMS: atom_id res chain seq x y z
N MET A 1 4.62 0.10 -23.33
CA MET A 1 4.04 0.32 -21.99
C MET A 1 3.78 -1.01 -21.33
N THR A 2 4.04 -1.16 -20.03
CA THR A 2 3.76 -2.40 -19.27
C THR A 2 2.51 -2.22 -18.39
N LEU A 3 1.97 -3.31 -17.84
CA LEU A 3 0.82 -3.28 -16.92
C LEU A 3 1.22 -3.10 -15.44
N LYS A 4 2.46 -2.67 -15.18
CA LYS A 4 2.94 -2.37 -13.83
C LYS A 4 2.48 -0.97 -13.41
N TYR A 5 2.33 -0.72 -12.11
CA TYR A 5 1.84 0.55 -11.57
C TYR A 5 2.54 1.80 -12.12
N PRO A 6 3.89 1.83 -12.27
CA PRO A 6 4.60 2.99 -12.81
C PRO A 6 4.20 3.38 -14.24
N HIS A 7 3.63 2.46 -15.02
CA HIS A 7 3.10 2.74 -16.35
C HIS A 7 1.57 2.86 -16.37
N TYR A 8 0.87 2.01 -15.62
CA TYR A 8 -0.59 1.98 -15.58
C TYR A 8 -1.19 3.26 -14.99
N VAL A 9 -0.72 3.68 -13.81
CA VAL A 9 -1.32 4.82 -13.10
C VAL A 9 -1.16 6.13 -13.89
N PRO A 10 0.03 6.50 -14.41
CA PRO A 10 0.16 7.71 -15.22
C PRO A 10 -0.67 7.66 -16.51
N CYS A 11 -0.72 6.50 -17.18
CA CYS A 11 -1.56 6.31 -18.37
C CYS A 11 -3.03 6.62 -18.07
N MET A 12 -3.58 6.03 -17.01
CA MET A 12 -5.00 6.21 -16.68
C MET A 12 -5.35 7.61 -16.18
N ARG A 13 -4.36 8.38 -15.71
CA ARG A 13 -4.56 9.75 -15.21
C ARG A 13 -4.32 10.83 -16.26
N LYS A 14 -3.40 10.62 -17.21
CA LYS A 14 -2.90 11.68 -18.10
C LYS A 14 -3.07 11.42 -19.59
N ALA A 15 -3.30 10.17 -20.03
CA ALA A 15 -3.42 9.90 -21.47
C ALA A 15 -4.72 10.53 -22.02
N SER A 16 -4.58 11.53 -22.87
CA SER A 16 -5.72 12.24 -23.48
C SER A 16 -6.51 11.38 -24.46
N ASN A 17 -5.88 10.39 -25.10
CA ASN A 17 -6.53 9.49 -26.03
C ASN A 17 -7.39 8.44 -25.28
N PRO A 18 -8.74 8.43 -25.44
CA PRO A 18 -9.63 7.51 -24.72
C PRO A 18 -9.42 6.05 -25.09
N GLU A 19 -9.07 5.75 -26.35
CA GLU A 19 -8.79 4.38 -26.80
C GLU A 19 -7.51 3.81 -26.17
N THR A 20 -6.53 4.67 -25.87
CA THR A 20 -5.33 4.25 -25.13
C THR A 20 -5.71 3.84 -23.70
N ARG A 21 -6.51 4.67 -23.01
CA ARG A 21 -7.00 4.35 -21.66
C ARG A 21 -7.83 3.07 -21.65
N ARG A 22 -8.73 2.90 -22.62
CA ARG A 22 -9.58 1.72 -22.77
C ARG A 22 -8.75 0.44 -22.95
N LYS A 23 -7.78 0.42 -23.86
CA LYS A 23 -6.90 -0.75 -24.07
C LYS A 23 -6.09 -1.07 -22.82
N MET A 24 -5.59 -0.05 -22.12
CA MET A 24 -4.80 -0.20 -20.90
C MET A 24 -5.64 -0.77 -19.74
N GLU A 25 -6.84 -0.23 -19.52
CA GLU A 25 -7.79 -0.69 -18.50
C GLU A 25 -8.20 -2.14 -18.75
N TYR A 26 -8.56 -2.46 -20.00
CA TYR A 26 -8.93 -3.81 -20.40
C TYR A 26 -7.80 -4.82 -20.16
N ALA A 27 -6.59 -4.51 -20.63
CA ALA A 27 -5.43 -5.37 -20.45
C ALA A 27 -5.06 -5.53 -18.96
N PHE A 28 -5.14 -4.47 -18.17
CA PHE A 28 -4.81 -4.50 -16.74
C PHE A 28 -5.80 -5.34 -15.94
N ASN A 29 -7.10 -5.22 -16.21
CA ASN A 29 -8.15 -5.94 -15.50
C ASN A 29 -8.31 -7.40 -15.95
N ARG A 30 -7.66 -7.80 -17.05
CA ARG A 30 -7.70 -9.17 -17.58
C ARG A 30 -6.42 -9.99 -17.34
N ARG A 31 -5.52 -9.50 -16.49
CA ARG A 31 -4.29 -10.23 -16.12
C ARG A 31 -4.64 -11.54 -15.42
N CYS A 32 -4.08 -12.64 -15.93
CA CYS A 32 -4.28 -13.99 -15.40
C CYS A 32 -5.76 -14.39 -15.29
N PHE A 33 -6.61 -13.89 -16.19
CA PHE A 33 -8.07 -14.07 -16.08
C PHE A 33 -8.46 -15.55 -16.07
N GLU A 34 -7.94 -16.36 -16.99
CA GLU A 34 -8.34 -17.77 -17.10
C GLU A 34 -7.80 -18.62 -15.95
N GLU A 35 -6.57 -18.38 -15.53
CA GLU A 35 -5.91 -19.13 -14.46
C GLU A 35 -6.48 -18.74 -13.09
N ASN A 36 -6.58 -17.44 -12.80
CA ASN A 36 -7.05 -16.98 -11.50
C ASN A 36 -8.54 -17.20 -11.30
N THR A 37 -9.37 -17.20 -12.35
CA THR A 37 -10.81 -17.48 -12.20
C THR A 37 -11.04 -18.88 -11.67
N LYS A 38 -10.39 -19.89 -12.27
CA LYS A 38 -10.48 -21.29 -11.82
C LYS A 38 -9.97 -21.47 -10.39
N ILE A 39 -8.84 -20.84 -10.06
CA ILE A 39 -8.27 -20.87 -8.72
C ILE A 39 -9.23 -20.23 -7.71
N LEU A 40 -9.88 -19.12 -8.06
CA LEU A 40 -10.81 -18.42 -7.17
C LEU A 40 -12.10 -19.22 -6.93
N GLU A 41 -12.65 -19.86 -7.96
CA GLU A 41 -13.82 -20.74 -7.83
C GLU A 41 -13.53 -21.88 -6.85
N GLU A 42 -12.42 -22.60 -7.06
CA GLU A 42 -12.01 -23.67 -6.15
C GLU A 42 -11.73 -23.14 -4.73
N LEU A 43 -11.08 -21.98 -4.61
CA LEU A 43 -10.74 -21.36 -3.34
C LEU A 43 -11.99 -20.98 -2.53
N VAL A 44 -13.04 -20.46 -3.18
CA VAL A 44 -14.32 -20.14 -2.52
C VAL A 44 -14.97 -21.40 -1.96
N ASP A 45 -15.02 -22.46 -2.76
CA ASP A 45 -15.60 -23.75 -2.34
C ASP A 45 -14.82 -24.39 -1.19
N LEU A 46 -13.49 -24.43 -1.29
CA LEU A 46 -12.63 -25.01 -0.26
C LEU A 46 -12.73 -24.20 1.05
N ARG A 47 -12.74 -22.87 0.97
CA ARG A 47 -12.91 -22.01 2.15
C ARG A 47 -14.26 -22.20 2.81
N GLN A 48 -15.33 -22.37 2.03
CA GLN A 48 -16.66 -22.64 2.56
C GLN A 48 -16.73 -24.02 3.22
N LYS A 49 -16.15 -25.06 2.61
CA LYS A 49 -16.06 -26.41 3.22
C LYS A 49 -15.28 -26.38 4.54
N MET A 50 -14.11 -25.72 4.55
CA MET A 50 -13.28 -25.55 5.74
C MET A 50 -14.05 -24.84 6.87
N ALA A 51 -14.78 -23.76 6.56
CA ALA A 51 -15.55 -23.03 7.55
C ALA A 51 -16.62 -23.91 8.23
N HIS A 52 -17.37 -24.69 7.44
CA HIS A 52 -18.38 -25.61 7.99
C HIS A 52 -17.76 -26.71 8.85
N LEU A 53 -16.62 -27.29 8.43
CA LEU A 53 -15.91 -28.30 9.21
C LEU A 53 -15.46 -27.76 10.57
N LEU A 54 -15.14 -26.47 10.64
CA LEU A 54 -14.78 -25.77 11.88
C LEU A 54 -16.00 -25.24 12.66
N GLY A 55 -17.23 -25.51 12.21
CA GLY A 55 -18.47 -25.12 12.89
C GLY A 55 -18.99 -23.72 12.56
N TYR A 56 -18.44 -23.04 11.54
CA TYR A 56 -18.88 -21.71 11.11
C TYR A 56 -19.80 -21.80 9.89
N SER A 57 -20.80 -20.92 9.83
CA SER A 57 -21.74 -20.85 8.69
C SER A 57 -21.13 -20.35 7.39
N THR A 58 -20.11 -19.49 7.48
CA THR A 58 -19.41 -18.93 6.32
C THR A 58 -17.93 -18.73 6.64
N HIS A 59 -17.09 -18.76 5.60
CA HIS A 59 -15.69 -18.39 5.74
C HIS A 59 -15.50 -16.96 6.26
N ALA A 60 -16.40 -16.03 5.92
CA ALA A 60 -16.37 -14.67 6.44
C ALA A 60 -16.52 -14.63 7.96
N ASN A 61 -17.47 -15.38 8.54
CA ASN A 61 -17.64 -15.45 10.00
C ASN A 61 -16.42 -16.08 10.69
N TYR A 62 -15.83 -17.12 10.09
CA TYR A 62 -14.58 -17.72 10.59
C TYR A 62 -13.44 -16.71 10.69
N ILE A 63 -13.20 -15.92 9.64
CA ILE A 63 -12.13 -14.91 9.63
C ILE A 63 -12.46 -13.72 10.55
N LEU A 64 -13.73 -13.34 10.66
CA LEU A 64 -14.13 -12.14 11.36
C LEU A 64 -14.19 -12.30 12.89
N GLU A 65 -14.29 -13.52 13.41
CA GLU A 65 -14.29 -13.79 14.86
C GLU A 65 -13.09 -13.16 15.58
N MET A 66 -11.91 -13.31 15.00
CA MET A 66 -10.64 -12.78 15.51
C MET A 66 -10.42 -11.30 15.14
N ARG A 67 -11.31 -10.69 14.34
CA ARG A 67 -11.22 -9.29 13.94
C ARG A 67 -12.16 -8.41 14.77
N MET A 68 -11.95 -7.10 14.72
CA MET A 68 -12.76 -6.12 15.45
C MET A 68 -14.24 -6.16 15.05
N ALA A 69 -14.54 -6.45 13.78
CA ALA A 69 -15.91 -6.47 13.26
C ALA A 69 -16.74 -7.70 13.68
N LYS A 70 -16.11 -8.76 14.21
CA LYS A 70 -16.72 -9.98 14.78
C LYS A 70 -17.53 -10.89 13.86
N ASN A 71 -18.33 -10.37 12.93
CA ASN A 71 -19.15 -11.20 12.05
C ASN A 71 -19.47 -10.51 10.71
N ALA A 72 -19.91 -11.30 9.73
CA ALA A 72 -20.16 -10.84 8.36
C ALA A 72 -21.33 -9.84 8.27
N LYS A 73 -22.36 -10.00 9.13
CA LYS A 73 -23.51 -9.09 9.15
C LYS A 73 -23.10 -7.67 9.56
N ALA A 74 -22.28 -7.53 10.59
CA ALA A 74 -21.79 -6.22 11.02
C ALA A 74 -21.00 -5.51 9.91
N VAL A 75 -20.21 -6.25 9.13
CA VAL A 75 -19.50 -5.70 7.96
C VAL A 75 -20.48 -5.28 6.86
N ALA A 76 -21.46 -6.12 6.53
CA ALA A 76 -22.46 -5.81 5.50
C ALA A 76 -23.29 -4.57 5.87
N ASP A 77 -23.76 -4.50 7.12
CA ASP A 77 -24.53 -3.35 7.63
C ASP A 77 -23.69 -2.06 7.60
N PHE A 78 -22.41 -2.15 8.01
CA PHE A 78 -21.48 -1.02 7.95
C PHE A 78 -21.26 -0.51 6.52
N LEU A 79 -20.96 -1.41 5.58
CA LEU A 79 -20.74 -1.04 4.17
C LEU A 79 -22.01 -0.47 3.53
N SER A 80 -23.17 -1.04 3.82
CA SER A 80 -24.46 -0.53 3.33
C SER A 80 -24.74 0.86 3.88
N ALA A 81 -24.57 1.08 5.19
CA ALA A 81 -24.79 2.38 5.81
C ALA A 81 -23.82 3.45 5.28
N LEU A 82 -22.58 3.07 4.99
CA LEU A 82 -21.59 3.97 4.38
C LEU A 82 -21.99 4.31 2.94
N SER A 83 -22.39 3.32 2.14
CA SER A 83 -22.83 3.53 0.75
C SER A 83 -24.02 4.48 0.67
N THR A 84 -25.04 4.29 1.52
CA THR A 84 -26.22 5.18 1.54
C THR A 84 -25.85 6.63 1.88
N LYS A 85 -24.87 6.85 2.77
CA LYS A 85 -24.42 8.20 3.13
C LYS A 85 -23.59 8.86 2.04
N LEU A 86 -22.85 8.08 1.24
CA LEU A 86 -22.01 8.59 0.15
C LEU A 86 -22.76 8.76 -1.17
N GLU A 87 -23.95 8.16 -1.31
CA GLU A 87 -24.75 8.21 -2.54
C GLU A 87 -25.00 9.64 -3.05
N PRO A 88 -25.41 10.63 -2.23
CA PRO A 88 -25.62 11.99 -2.73
C PRO A 88 -24.34 12.62 -3.28
N LEU A 89 -23.21 12.42 -2.58
CA LEU A 89 -21.91 12.91 -3.02
C LEU A 89 -21.47 12.26 -4.33
N LEU A 90 -21.66 10.93 -4.46
CA LEU A 90 -21.37 10.20 -5.69
C LEU A 90 -22.15 10.77 -6.88
N GLN A 91 -23.44 11.04 -6.72
CA GLN A 91 -24.27 11.59 -7.79
C GLN A 91 -23.80 12.98 -8.24
N ASP A 92 -23.38 13.82 -7.30
CA ASP A 92 -22.86 15.15 -7.62
C ASP A 92 -21.49 15.09 -8.29
N GLU A 93 -20.58 14.23 -7.80
CA GLU A 93 -19.28 14.00 -8.44
C GLU A 93 -19.45 13.43 -9.86
N LEU A 94 -20.33 12.46 -10.08
CA LEU A 94 -20.58 11.89 -11.41
C LEU A 94 -21.11 12.92 -12.41
N LYS A 95 -21.96 13.86 -11.98
CA LYS A 95 -22.42 14.97 -12.84
C LYS A 95 -21.25 15.83 -13.30
N VAL A 96 -20.34 16.18 -12.37
CA VAL A 96 -19.15 16.97 -12.69
C VAL A 96 -18.26 16.22 -13.68
N LEU A 97 -17.99 14.93 -13.45
CA LEU A 97 -17.17 14.13 -14.36
C LEU A 97 -17.81 14.02 -15.75
N LEU A 98 -19.14 13.85 -15.82
CA LEU A 98 -19.87 13.74 -17.08
C LEU A 98 -19.84 15.04 -17.88
N GLN A 99 -19.98 16.19 -17.22
CA GLN A 99 -19.85 17.51 -17.83
C GLN A 99 -18.45 17.71 -18.41
N LEU A 100 -17.40 17.39 -17.65
CA LEU A 100 -16.01 17.48 -18.12
C LEU A 100 -15.75 16.59 -19.34
N LYS A 101 -16.28 15.37 -19.33
CA LYS A 101 -16.19 14.46 -20.48
C LYS A 101 -16.88 15.04 -21.71
N GLN A 102 -18.08 15.61 -21.55
CA GLN A 102 -18.83 16.22 -22.65
C GLN A 102 -18.08 17.42 -23.26
N GLU A 103 -17.53 18.29 -22.41
CA GLU A 103 -16.72 19.44 -22.83
C GLU A 103 -15.48 19.01 -23.61
N GLU A 104 -14.74 18.02 -23.07
CA GLU A 104 -13.51 17.53 -23.70
C GLU A 104 -13.81 16.85 -25.04
N CYS A 105 -14.80 15.95 -25.09
CA CYS A 105 -15.23 15.29 -26.33
C CYS A 105 -15.57 16.33 -27.41
N LYS A 106 -16.34 17.37 -27.05
CA LYS A 106 -16.67 18.47 -27.97
C LYS A 106 -15.42 19.24 -28.43
N SER A 107 -14.47 19.49 -27.54
CA SER A 107 -13.25 20.25 -27.86
C SER A 107 -12.26 19.49 -28.75
N LEU A 108 -12.14 18.17 -28.56
CA LEU A 108 -11.20 17.31 -29.28
C LEU A 108 -11.82 16.58 -30.47
N GLY A 109 -13.14 16.74 -30.68
CA GLY A 109 -13.87 16.07 -31.77
C GLY A 109 -14.06 14.57 -31.54
N TYR A 110 -14.13 14.12 -30.28
CA TYR A 110 -14.45 12.74 -29.93
C TYR A 110 -15.95 12.53 -29.74
N ASP A 111 -16.41 11.31 -30.01
CA ASP A 111 -17.79 10.91 -29.72
C ASP A 111 -18.06 10.90 -28.22
N PHE A 112 -19.24 11.38 -27.82
CA PHE A 112 -19.71 11.38 -26.44
C PHE A 112 -20.79 10.31 -26.25
N ASP A 113 -20.50 9.33 -25.40
CA ASP A 113 -21.37 8.17 -25.15
C ASP A 113 -22.35 8.36 -23.97
N GLY A 114 -22.38 9.54 -23.34
CA GLY A 114 -23.35 9.86 -22.29
C GLY A 114 -23.10 9.18 -20.94
N LYS A 115 -21.94 8.53 -20.73
CA LYS A 115 -21.63 7.79 -19.50
C LYS A 115 -20.17 7.93 -19.08
N ILE A 116 -19.87 7.66 -17.82
CA ILE A 116 -18.50 7.52 -17.33
C ILE A 116 -18.13 6.04 -17.32
N ASN A 117 -17.14 5.66 -18.13
CA ASN A 117 -16.64 4.28 -18.17
C ASN A 117 -15.49 4.09 -17.16
N ALA A 118 -15.13 2.83 -16.88
CA ALA A 118 -14.04 2.51 -15.95
C ALA A 118 -12.69 3.17 -16.33
N TRP A 119 -12.40 3.29 -17.63
CA TRP A 119 -11.18 3.93 -18.13
C TRP A 119 -11.21 5.47 -18.13
N ASP A 120 -12.38 6.07 -17.84
CA ASP A 120 -12.57 7.52 -17.78
C ASP A 120 -12.41 8.06 -16.35
N MET A 121 -12.76 7.26 -15.34
CA MET A 121 -12.80 7.66 -13.92
C MET A 121 -11.51 8.36 -13.47
N ARG A 122 -10.35 7.70 -13.56
CA ARG A 122 -9.08 8.25 -13.04
C ARG A 122 -8.62 9.51 -13.79
N TYR A 123 -8.97 9.61 -15.06
CA TYR A 123 -8.59 10.73 -15.92
C TYR A 123 -9.38 11.98 -15.53
N TYR A 124 -10.72 11.88 -15.50
CA TYR A 124 -11.55 13.03 -15.13
C TYR A 124 -11.44 13.39 -13.65
N MET A 125 -11.22 12.44 -12.74
CA MET A 125 -10.87 12.75 -11.34
C MET A 125 -9.59 13.59 -11.26
N SER A 126 -8.56 13.26 -12.05
CA SER A 126 -7.32 14.04 -12.09
C SER A 126 -7.57 15.44 -12.69
N MET A 127 -8.44 15.55 -13.69
CA MET A 127 -8.82 16.85 -14.25
C MET A 127 -9.61 17.72 -13.26
N VAL A 128 -10.49 17.13 -12.44
CA VAL A 128 -11.18 17.83 -11.35
C VAL A 128 -10.16 18.33 -10.33
N GLU A 129 -9.20 17.49 -9.92
CA GLU A 129 -8.13 17.88 -9.01
C GLU A 129 -7.35 19.11 -9.54
N GLU A 130 -6.98 19.07 -10.82
CA GLU A 130 -6.25 20.13 -11.49
C GLU A 130 -7.07 21.42 -11.62
N LYS A 131 -8.33 21.34 -12.07
CA LYS A 131 -9.18 22.51 -12.29
C LYS A 131 -9.64 23.16 -10.98
N ASN A 132 -10.08 22.36 -10.00
CA ASN A 132 -10.71 22.88 -8.79
C ASN A 132 -9.70 23.25 -7.70
N TYR A 133 -8.56 22.56 -7.65
CA TYR A 133 -7.56 22.78 -6.59
C TYR A 133 -6.25 23.37 -7.12
N SER A 134 -6.10 23.53 -8.45
CA SER A 134 -4.89 24.09 -9.09
C SER A 134 -3.59 23.36 -8.65
N VAL A 135 -3.71 22.08 -8.30
CA VAL A 135 -2.56 21.26 -7.89
C VAL A 135 -1.96 20.59 -9.11
N ASP A 136 -0.81 21.09 -9.54
CA ASP A 136 0.01 20.43 -10.55
C ASP A 136 0.92 19.40 -9.88
N HIS A 137 0.52 18.12 -9.91
CA HIS A 137 1.30 17.02 -9.35
C HIS A 137 2.71 16.88 -9.99
N GLU A 138 2.90 17.32 -11.23
CA GLU A 138 4.20 17.26 -11.92
C GLU A 138 5.15 18.37 -11.46
N LYS A 139 4.63 19.53 -11.05
CA LYS A 139 5.45 20.56 -10.38
C LYS A 139 5.65 20.24 -8.91
N LEU A 140 4.61 19.71 -8.25
CA LEU A 140 4.64 19.42 -6.82
C LEU A 140 5.71 18.37 -6.47
N LYS A 141 5.92 17.35 -7.33
CA LYS A 141 6.95 16.33 -7.12
C LYS A 141 8.38 16.91 -7.06
N GLU A 142 8.64 18.07 -7.67
CA GLU A 142 9.95 18.74 -7.62
C GLU A 142 10.31 19.16 -6.18
N TYR A 143 9.32 19.37 -5.32
CA TYR A 143 9.50 19.67 -3.90
C TYR A 143 9.65 18.42 -3.02
N PHE A 144 9.51 17.23 -3.60
CA PHE A 144 9.64 15.96 -2.89
C PHE A 144 10.77 15.06 -3.45
N PRO A 145 12.04 15.51 -3.45
CA PRO A 145 13.17 14.61 -3.63
C PRO A 145 13.17 13.48 -2.60
N LEU A 146 13.46 12.26 -3.03
CA LEU A 146 13.40 11.06 -2.17
C LEU A 146 14.28 11.17 -0.92
N ASP A 147 15.47 11.74 -1.03
CA ASP A 147 16.41 11.98 0.07
C ASP A 147 15.83 12.96 1.10
N VAL A 148 15.23 14.06 0.62
CA VAL A 148 14.55 15.05 1.46
C VAL A 148 13.34 14.44 2.18
N VAL A 149 12.52 13.67 1.46
CA VAL A 149 11.34 13.00 2.03
C VAL A 149 11.73 11.95 3.05
N THR A 150 12.74 11.13 2.74
CA THR A 150 13.21 10.08 3.64
C THR A 150 13.73 10.71 4.93
N LYS A 151 14.62 11.71 4.83
CA LYS A 151 15.14 12.43 5.99
C LYS A 151 14.03 13.08 6.82
N GLY A 152 13.14 13.85 6.18
CA GLY A 152 12.04 14.52 6.89
C GLY A 152 11.10 13.54 7.59
N LEU A 153 10.80 12.40 6.96
CA LEU A 153 9.98 11.35 7.55
C LEU A 153 10.68 10.72 8.78
N LEU A 154 11.98 10.43 8.67
CA LEU A 154 12.78 9.96 9.80
C LEU A 154 12.76 10.97 10.95
N ASP A 155 12.99 12.26 10.67
CA ASP A 155 13.02 13.33 11.67
C ASP A 155 11.69 13.48 12.42
N ILE A 156 10.56 13.48 11.70
CA ILE A 156 9.22 13.52 12.31
C ILE A 156 9.03 12.36 13.28
N TYR A 157 9.43 11.15 12.89
CA TYR A 157 9.26 9.97 13.75
C TYR A 157 10.25 9.93 14.92
N GLN A 158 11.47 10.45 14.74
CA GLN A 158 12.43 10.63 15.83
C GLN A 158 11.87 11.57 16.91
N GLU A 159 11.29 12.70 16.51
CA GLU A 159 10.70 13.66 17.43
C GLU A 159 9.45 13.11 18.11
N LEU A 160 8.49 12.61 17.32
CA LEU A 160 7.19 12.15 17.82
C LEU A 160 7.31 10.97 18.79
N LEU A 161 8.28 10.08 18.57
CA LEU A 161 8.41 8.83 19.33
C LEU A 161 9.58 8.85 20.31
N GLY A 162 10.37 9.93 20.35
CA GLY A 162 11.58 10.00 21.17
C GLY A 162 12.62 8.96 20.77
N LEU A 163 12.88 8.82 19.47
CA LEU A 163 13.82 7.86 18.91
C LEU A 163 15.01 8.55 18.24
N VAL A 164 16.07 7.78 18.02
CA VAL A 164 17.22 8.16 17.19
C VAL A 164 17.43 7.07 16.15
N PHE A 165 17.49 7.46 14.89
CA PHE A 165 17.77 6.59 13.76
C PHE A 165 19.17 6.88 13.22
N GLU A 166 20.01 5.85 13.16
CA GLU A 166 21.37 5.98 12.64
C GLU A 166 21.59 4.97 11.51
N GLU A 167 22.00 5.46 10.34
CA GLU A 167 22.36 4.62 9.22
C GLU A 167 23.63 3.82 9.51
N ILE A 168 23.55 2.51 9.32
CA ILE A 168 24.70 1.60 9.45
C ILE A 168 25.44 1.59 8.12
N GLN A 169 26.69 2.04 8.15
CA GLN A 169 27.57 2.05 6.98
C GLN A 169 28.04 0.64 6.65
N ASN A 170 28.10 0.30 5.37
CA ASN A 170 28.48 -1.02 4.84
C ASN A 170 27.73 -2.22 5.47
N PRO A 171 26.38 -2.20 5.47
CA PRO A 171 25.60 -3.28 6.06
C PRO A 171 25.63 -4.54 5.19
N HIS A 172 25.40 -5.70 5.79
CA HIS A 172 25.16 -6.94 5.05
C HIS A 172 23.72 -6.95 4.52
N VAL A 173 23.56 -6.72 3.21
CA VAL A 173 22.26 -6.52 2.55
C VAL A 173 22.09 -7.42 1.34
N TRP A 174 20.83 -7.68 0.95
CA TRP A 174 20.49 -8.50 -0.23
C TRP A 174 20.62 -7.75 -1.56
N HIS A 175 20.72 -6.42 -1.53
CA HIS A 175 20.89 -5.59 -2.71
C HIS A 175 21.67 -4.32 -2.36
N LYS A 176 22.47 -3.82 -3.31
CA LYS A 176 23.35 -2.64 -3.11
C LYS A 176 22.62 -1.35 -2.75
N ASP A 177 21.37 -1.21 -3.17
CA ASP A 177 20.55 -0.02 -2.93
C ASP A 177 19.76 -0.08 -1.62
N VAL A 178 19.95 -1.14 -0.82
CA VAL A 178 19.25 -1.32 0.46
C VAL A 178 20.05 -0.66 1.57
N GLN A 179 19.38 0.20 2.33
CA GLN A 179 19.96 0.86 3.49
C GLN A 179 19.50 0.17 4.78
N LEU A 180 20.35 0.17 5.80
CA LEU A 180 20.04 -0.39 7.12
C LEU A 180 20.19 0.72 8.17
N PHE A 181 19.18 0.86 9.02
CA PHE A 181 19.18 1.81 10.13
C PHE A 181 19.08 1.09 11.47
N SER A 182 19.82 1.57 12.46
CA SER A 182 19.62 1.22 13.86
C SER A 182 18.64 2.18 14.52
N VAL A 183 17.84 1.67 15.46
CA VAL A 183 16.83 2.43 16.20
C VAL A 183 17.19 2.42 17.67
N LYS A 184 17.40 3.60 18.23
CA LYS A 184 17.72 3.79 19.64
C LYS A 184 16.66 4.63 20.33
N ASP A 185 16.42 4.35 21.60
CA ASP A 185 15.63 5.21 22.48
C ASP A 185 16.41 6.48 22.78
N LYS A 186 15.80 7.66 22.62
CA LYS A 186 16.48 8.95 22.79
C LYS A 186 16.88 9.21 24.25
N ALA A 187 16.13 8.70 25.22
CA ALA A 187 16.37 8.96 26.64
C ALA A 187 17.46 8.04 27.23
N SER A 188 17.41 6.76 26.88
CA SER A 188 18.29 5.72 27.43
C SER A 188 19.44 5.31 26.51
N SER A 189 19.41 5.74 25.24
CA SER A 189 20.31 5.27 24.17
C SER A 189 20.25 3.75 23.93
N ALA A 190 19.25 3.05 24.47
CA ALA A 190 19.10 1.62 24.32
C ALA A 190 18.66 1.26 22.89
N ILE A 191 19.26 0.22 22.31
CA ILE A 191 18.87 -0.28 21.00
C ILE A 191 17.49 -0.97 21.10
N ILE A 192 16.54 -0.46 20.32
CA ILE A 192 15.18 -0.99 20.22
C ILE A 192 15.09 -2.01 19.09
N GLY A 193 15.75 -1.73 17.97
CA GLY A 193 15.64 -2.55 16.76
C GLY A 193 16.44 -2.01 15.59
N TYR A 194 16.20 -2.62 14.44
CA TYR A 194 16.78 -2.27 13.16
C TYR A 194 15.71 -2.29 12.08
N PHE A 195 15.87 -1.49 11.03
CA PHE A 195 15.02 -1.62 9.85
C PHE A 195 15.82 -1.43 8.56
N TYR A 196 15.41 -2.15 7.52
CA TYR A 196 15.92 -1.97 6.16
C TYR A 196 14.99 -1.07 5.35
N LEU A 197 15.55 -0.25 4.47
CA LEU A 197 14.83 0.49 3.44
C LEU A 197 15.24 -0.03 2.07
N ASP A 198 14.27 -0.59 1.34
CA ASP A 198 14.44 -1.06 -0.03
C ASP A 198 13.45 -0.32 -0.93
N LEU A 199 13.87 0.82 -1.49
CA LEU A 199 12.93 1.81 -2.04
C LEU A 199 12.75 1.75 -3.56
N PHE A 200 13.64 1.05 -4.27
CA PHE A 200 13.69 1.09 -5.74
C PHE A 200 13.16 -0.19 -6.40
N PRO A 201 12.51 -0.08 -7.58
CA PRO A 201 12.05 -1.24 -8.33
C PRO A 201 13.23 -1.98 -8.96
N ARG A 202 13.11 -3.31 -9.04
CA ARG A 202 14.02 -4.18 -9.79
C ARG A 202 13.30 -5.45 -10.22
N GLU A 203 13.87 -6.16 -11.19
CA GLU A 203 13.34 -7.45 -11.63
C GLU A 203 13.29 -8.45 -10.45
N GLY A 204 12.17 -9.18 -10.34
CA GLY A 204 11.94 -10.15 -9.26
C GLY A 204 11.54 -9.56 -7.90
N LYS A 205 11.57 -8.23 -7.70
CA LYS A 205 11.15 -7.59 -6.43
C LYS A 205 9.63 -7.50 -6.31
N PHE A 206 9.13 -7.59 -5.07
CA PHE A 206 7.74 -7.32 -4.73
C PHE A 206 7.30 -5.92 -5.20
N SER A 207 6.18 -5.87 -5.94
CA SER A 207 5.79 -4.68 -6.71
C SER A 207 4.92 -3.66 -5.97
N HIS A 208 4.65 -3.87 -4.68
CA HIS A 208 3.83 -2.99 -3.86
C HIS A 208 4.64 -2.43 -2.69
N ALA A 209 4.20 -1.32 -2.12
CA ALA A 209 4.74 -0.83 -0.87
C ALA A 209 4.25 -1.72 0.28
N ALA A 210 5.16 -2.15 1.17
CA ALA A 210 4.83 -2.99 2.31
C ALA A 210 5.91 -2.93 3.39
N CYS A 211 5.53 -3.26 4.63
CA CYS A 211 6.44 -3.52 5.74
C CYS A 211 6.47 -5.02 6.07
N PHE A 212 7.67 -5.59 6.13
CA PHE A 212 7.91 -7.00 6.47
C PHE A 212 8.62 -7.11 7.82
N GLY A 213 8.05 -7.86 8.77
CA GLY A 213 8.74 -8.22 10.00
C GLY A 213 9.71 -9.37 9.74
N LEU A 214 11.02 -9.13 9.87
CA LEU A 214 12.07 -10.14 9.67
C LEU A 214 12.40 -10.89 10.96
N LYS A 215 12.46 -10.17 12.09
CA LYS A 215 12.77 -10.73 13.40
C LYS A 215 11.87 -10.10 14.46
N PRO A 216 11.03 -10.87 15.17
CA PRO A 216 10.13 -10.28 16.15
C PRO A 216 10.89 -9.79 17.39
N GLY A 217 10.45 -8.67 17.95
CA GLY A 217 10.88 -8.24 19.29
C GLY A 217 10.19 -9.08 20.37
N CYS A 218 10.95 -9.83 21.16
CA CYS A 218 10.44 -10.71 22.22
C CYS A 218 11.48 -10.94 23.32
N LEU A 219 11.11 -11.68 24.38
CA LEU A 219 12.08 -12.24 25.31
C LEU A 219 12.57 -13.58 24.78
N ARG A 220 13.88 -13.80 24.85
CA ARG A 220 14.51 -15.09 24.59
C ARG A 220 14.34 -16.00 25.81
N SER A 221 14.61 -17.30 25.62
CA SER A 221 14.59 -18.29 26.70
C SER A 221 15.58 -17.99 27.83
N ASP A 222 16.67 -17.27 27.53
CA ASP A 222 17.67 -16.80 28.49
C ASP A 222 17.24 -15.52 29.25
N GLY A 223 16.01 -15.05 29.04
CA GLY A 223 15.47 -13.82 29.65
C GLY A 223 15.97 -12.52 29.00
N LYS A 224 16.88 -12.57 28.03
CA LYS A 224 17.37 -11.37 27.32
C LYS A 224 16.38 -10.92 26.25
N ARG A 225 16.31 -9.61 26.03
CA ARG A 225 15.46 -9.04 24.98
C ARG A 225 16.05 -9.28 23.60
N GLN A 226 15.27 -9.89 22.72
CA GLN A 226 15.51 -9.93 21.30
C GLN A 226 15.05 -8.61 20.66
N VAL A 227 15.98 -7.95 19.95
CA VAL A 227 15.68 -6.76 19.15
C VAL A 227 14.84 -7.11 17.93
N ASN A 228 13.97 -6.18 17.55
CA ASN A 228 13.12 -6.29 16.39
C ASN A 228 13.88 -5.92 15.12
N ILE A 229 13.60 -6.60 14.00
CA ILE A 229 14.14 -6.27 12.68
C ILE A 229 12.99 -6.28 11.68
N SER A 230 12.82 -5.20 10.93
CA SER A 230 11.85 -5.09 9.84
C SER A 230 12.50 -4.63 8.53
N ALA A 231 11.77 -4.75 7.42
CA ALA A 231 12.16 -4.21 6.13
C ALA A 231 10.97 -3.50 5.50
N MET A 232 11.15 -2.24 5.12
CA MET A 232 10.17 -1.55 4.29
C MET A 232 10.59 -1.66 2.83
N GLU A 233 9.68 -2.17 2.02
CA GLU A 233 9.84 -2.21 0.58
C GLU A 233 8.93 -1.18 -0.08
N ALA A 234 9.46 -0.47 -1.08
CA ALA A 234 8.73 0.42 -1.98
C ALA A 234 9.30 0.32 -3.41
N ASN A 235 8.68 1.04 -4.36
CA ASN A 235 9.03 0.98 -5.77
C ASN A 235 9.06 2.38 -6.41
N PHE A 236 9.79 3.31 -5.79
CA PHE A 236 9.96 4.67 -6.29
C PHE A 236 10.94 4.71 -7.47
N THR A 237 10.71 5.64 -8.39
CA THR A 237 11.56 5.81 -9.58
C THR A 237 13.02 6.02 -9.16
N GLN A 238 13.96 5.28 -9.74
CA GLN A 238 15.38 5.46 -9.44
C GLN A 238 15.86 6.84 -9.90
N PRO A 239 16.79 7.49 -9.15
CA PRO A 239 17.48 8.65 -9.67
C PRO A 239 18.36 8.23 -10.88
N THR A 240 18.54 9.17 -11.80
CA THR A 240 19.49 9.07 -12.93
C THR A 240 20.54 10.18 -12.79
N GLU A 241 21.63 10.13 -13.56
CA GLU A 241 22.69 11.14 -13.50
C GLU A 241 22.14 12.58 -13.63
N ASP A 242 21.12 12.78 -14.48
CA ASP A 242 20.55 14.10 -14.77
C ASP A 242 19.27 14.42 -14.00
N LYS A 243 18.66 13.45 -13.32
CA LYS A 243 17.35 13.64 -12.66
C LYS A 243 17.26 12.93 -11.31
N PRO A 244 16.98 13.65 -10.21
CA PRO A 244 16.75 13.03 -8.92
C PRO A 244 15.46 12.19 -8.92
N SER A 245 15.36 11.28 -7.94
CA SER A 245 14.11 10.56 -7.66
C SER A 245 13.11 11.53 -7.03
N LEU A 246 12.05 11.86 -7.77
CA LEU A 246 11.00 12.77 -7.33
C LEU A 246 9.73 11.97 -7.01
N LEU A 247 9.16 12.22 -5.83
CA LEU A 247 7.97 11.52 -5.35
C LEU A 247 6.70 12.35 -5.58
N THR A 248 5.63 11.69 -5.95
CA THR A 248 4.29 12.28 -5.90
C THR A 248 3.78 12.33 -4.46
N HIS A 249 2.86 13.25 -4.15
CA HIS A 249 2.25 13.33 -2.80
C HIS A 249 1.61 12.00 -2.33
N ASN A 250 1.05 11.23 -3.27
CA ASN A 250 0.48 9.92 -2.95
C ASN A 250 1.57 8.89 -2.57
N GLU A 251 2.74 8.93 -3.21
CA GLU A 251 3.89 8.10 -2.82
C GLU A 251 4.43 8.50 -1.45
N VAL A 252 4.50 9.79 -1.14
CA VAL A 252 4.85 10.29 0.20
C VAL A 252 3.84 9.80 1.25
N SER A 253 2.54 9.89 0.93
CA SER A 253 1.46 9.43 1.80
C SER A 253 1.48 7.91 2.01
N SER A 254 1.76 7.14 0.94
CA SER A 254 1.93 5.69 1.01
C SER A 254 3.13 5.33 1.87
N THR A 255 4.27 6.03 1.68
CA THR A 255 5.46 5.85 2.51
C THR A 255 5.12 6.07 3.97
N ARG A 256 4.46 7.18 4.31
CA ARG A 256 4.02 7.49 5.67
C ARG A 256 3.11 6.41 6.27
N THR A 257 2.24 5.80 5.45
CA THR A 257 1.28 4.77 5.90
C THR A 257 1.93 3.41 6.13
N GLU A 258 2.87 3.03 5.26
CA GLU A 258 3.63 1.78 5.35
C GLU A 258 4.78 1.87 6.35
N TRP A 259 5.34 3.06 6.54
CA TRP A 259 6.12 3.39 7.73
C TRP A 259 5.19 3.36 8.94
N ARG A 260 4.96 2.17 9.48
CA ARG A 260 4.37 2.00 10.80
C ARG A 260 5.51 1.81 11.78
N PRO A 261 5.88 2.87 12.54
CA PRO A 261 6.75 2.67 13.68
C PRO A 261 6.18 1.67 14.67
N ALA A 262 4.89 1.34 14.65
CA ALA A 262 4.34 0.24 15.45
C ALA A 262 5.01 -1.13 15.15
N ASP A 263 5.54 -1.32 13.93
CA ASP A 263 6.32 -2.50 13.56
C ASP A 263 7.78 -2.40 13.96
N ILE A 264 8.27 -1.22 14.38
CA ILE A 264 9.64 -0.97 14.87
C ILE A 264 9.65 -0.92 16.40
N THR A 265 8.66 -0.24 16.98
CA THR A 265 8.54 0.17 18.37
C THR A 265 7.60 -0.69 19.17
N LYS A 266 7.02 -1.78 18.60
CA LYS A 266 6.05 -2.63 19.31
C LYS A 266 6.56 -2.80 20.73
N LYS A 267 5.88 -2.09 21.65
CA LYS A 267 5.98 -2.21 23.10
C LYS A 267 5.40 -3.57 23.48
N GLY A 268 5.94 -4.61 22.84
CA GLY A 268 5.67 -6.00 23.08
C GLY A 268 6.56 -6.42 24.23
N CYS A 269 6.15 -6.06 25.44
CA CYS A 269 6.16 -7.02 26.53
C CYS A 269 5.17 -8.16 26.19
N THR A 270 5.33 -8.80 25.05
CA THR A 270 4.58 -10.00 24.70
C THR A 270 5.51 -11.16 24.99
N HIS A 271 5.34 -11.73 26.18
CA HIS A 271 5.94 -12.98 26.65
C HIS A 271 5.57 -14.20 25.77
N LEU A 272 4.85 -14.00 24.66
CA LEU A 272 4.04 -15.00 23.98
C LEU A 272 4.64 -15.55 22.68
N VAL A 273 5.94 -15.41 22.43
CA VAL A 273 6.59 -16.15 21.32
C VAL A 273 6.87 -17.61 21.72
N GLN A 274 6.64 -18.00 22.98
CA GLN A 274 6.85 -19.37 23.44
C GLN A 274 5.78 -20.36 22.93
N SER A 275 4.53 -19.92 22.72
CA SER A 275 3.45 -20.86 22.39
C SER A 275 3.44 -21.35 20.94
N SER A 276 4.12 -20.68 20.01
CA SER A 276 4.11 -21.06 18.59
C SER A 276 5.23 -22.05 18.20
N CYS A 277 6.28 -22.18 19.02
CA CYS A 277 7.30 -23.22 18.83
C CYS A 277 6.92 -24.54 19.51
N ASP A 278 6.31 -24.52 20.70
CA ASP A 278 5.96 -25.76 21.42
C ASP A 278 4.76 -26.52 20.82
N LEU A 279 3.90 -25.84 20.07
CA LEU A 279 2.77 -26.48 19.37
C LEU A 279 3.16 -27.22 18.09
N ARG A 280 4.39 -27.04 17.57
CA ARG A 280 4.90 -27.76 16.40
C ARG A 280 5.77 -28.97 16.74
N SER A 281 6.21 -29.12 17.98
CA SER A 281 7.06 -30.23 18.44
C SER A 281 6.30 -31.36 19.14
N ASN A 282 5.02 -31.18 19.49
CA ASN A 282 4.21 -32.19 20.21
C ASN A 282 3.05 -32.81 19.40
N LYS A 283 3.16 -32.84 18.06
CA LYS A 283 2.34 -33.69 17.20
C LYS A 283 3.21 -34.39 16.15
N LEU A 284 4.02 -35.34 16.62
CA LEU A 284 4.46 -36.54 15.90
C LEU A 284 4.40 -37.69 16.89
#